data_AF-A0A935MAT8-F1
#
_entry.id   AF-A0A935MAT8-F1
#
_cell.length_a   1.000
_cell.length_b   1.000
_cell.length_c   1.000
_cell.angle_alpha   90.00
_cell.angle_beta   90.00
_cell.angle_gamma   90.00
#
_symmetry.space_group_name_H-M   'P 1'
#
loop_
_entity.id
_entity.type
_entity.pdbx_description
1 polymer ?
#
loop_
_entity_poly.entity_id
_entity_poly.type
_entity_poly.pdbx_seq_one_letter_code
_entity_poly.pdbx_strand_id
1 'polypeptide(L)' 'MEKKSRIQELAERVNMTYDEFIGEMRKRGCSEPTASKIWRGEYEDFEDFKDNDVNLSNLRKAAAVLKVGTGILLPK' A
#
# COMPACT_ATOMS: atom_id res chain seq x y z
N MET A 1 -8.82 19.67 -4.90
CA MET A 1 -8.82 18.45 -4.07
C MET A 1 -7.64 17.63 -4.51
N GLU A 2 -6.71 17.32 -3.60
CA GLU A 2 -5.66 16.33 -3.91
C GLU A 2 -6.31 14.99 -4.25
N LYS A 3 -5.77 14.32 -5.26
CA LYS A 3 -6.21 12.99 -5.68
C LYS A 3 -5.81 12.00 -4.58
N LYS A 4 -6.77 11.29 -3.99
CA LYS A 4 -6.49 10.23 -3.02
C LYS A 4 -5.87 9.03 -3.73
N SER A 5 -4.90 8.39 -3.08
CA SER A 5 -4.36 7.11 -3.57
C SER A 5 -5.37 5.98 -3.36
N ARG A 6 -5.21 4.87 -4.09
CA ARG A 6 -5.99 3.65 -3.88
C ARG A 6 -5.86 3.14 -2.44
N ILE A 7 -4.68 3.30 -1.82
CA ILE A 7 -4.45 2.90 -0.43
C ILE A 7 -5.33 3.71 0.51
N GLN A 8 -5.39 5.03 0.33
CA GLN A 8 -6.22 5.93 1.14
C GLN A 8 -7.71 5.59 0.98
N GLU A 9 -8.17 5.37 -0.24
CA GLU A 9 -9.57 4.96 -0.50
C GLU A 9 -9.94 3.65 0.19
N LEU A 10 -9.03 2.68 0.21
CA LEU A 10 -9.27 1.38 0.85
C LEU A 10 -9.16 1.47 2.37
N ALA A 11 -8.23 2.28 2.89
CA ALA A 11 -8.08 2.52 4.32
C ALA A 11 -9.34 3.16 4.92
N GLU A 12 -9.95 4.11 4.21
CA GLU A 12 -11.22 4.74 4.62
C GLU A 12 -12.35 3.72 4.78
N ARG A 13 -12.43 2.70 3.92
CA ARG A 13 -13.47 1.65 4.00
C ARG A 13 -13.36 0.78 5.25
N VAL A 14 -12.16 0.69 5.83
CA VAL A 14 -11.88 -0.06 7.04
C VAL A 14 -11.63 0.85 8.25
N ASN A 15 -11.94 2.14 8.14
CA ASN A 15 -11.71 3.17 9.17
C ASN A 15 -10.25 3.20 9.69
N MET A 16 -9.29 2.99 8.79
CA MET A 16 -7.86 2.97 9.12
C MET A 16 -7.23 4.33 8.84
N THR A 17 -6.57 4.88 9.85
CA THR A 17 -5.78 6.12 9.77
C THR A 17 -4.40 5.87 9.16
N TYR A 18 -3.71 6.96 8.79
CA TYR A 18 -2.33 6.90 8.32
C TYR A 18 -1.42 6.21 9.36
N ASP A 19 -1.45 6.63 10.62
CA ASP A 19 -0.55 6.10 11.66
C ASP A 19 -0.80 4.61 11.93
N GLU A 20 -2.06 4.17 11.90
CA GLU A 20 -2.41 2.76 12.02
C GLU A 20 -1.90 1.94 10.83
N PHE A 21 -2.06 2.45 9.60
CA PHE A 21 -1.54 1.81 8.40
C PHE A 21 -0.01 1.66 8.48
N ILE A 22 0.71 2.74 8.83
CA ILE A 22 2.16 2.72 8.99
C ILE A 22 2.58 1.71 10.07
N GLY A 23 1.90 1.72 11.22
CA GLY A 23 2.15 0.78 12.32
C GLY A 23 1.98 -0.68 11.89
N GLU A 24 0.91 -1.00 11.18
CA GLU A 24 0.65 -2.35 10.67
C GLU A 24 1.63 -2.79 9.58
N MET A 25 2.07 -1.87 8.72
CA MET A 25 3.11 -2.14 7.72
C MET A 25 4.46 -2.44 8.37
N ARG A 26 4.84 -1.69 9.42
CA ARG A 26 6.09 -1.92 10.17
C ARG A 26 6.11 -3.29 10.85
N LYS A 27 4.99 -3.73 11.43
CA LYS A 27 4.85 -5.09 12.00
C LYS A 27 5.12 -6.20 10.98
N ARG A 28 4.97 -5.91 9.68
CA ARG A 28 5.20 -6.84 8.56
C ARG A 28 6.56 -6.67 7.89
N GLY A 29 7.50 -5.98 8.55
CA GLY A 29 8.85 -5.76 8.02
C GLY A 29 8.87 -4.84 6.79
N CYS A 30 7.96 -3.86 6.74
CA CYS A 30 8.07 -2.72 5.82
C CYS A 30 8.67 -1.53 6.59
N SER A 31 9.65 -0.84 6.02
CA SER A 31 10.18 0.37 6.65
C SER A 31 9.14 1.48 6.58
N GLU A 32 9.17 2.39 7.56
CA GLU A 32 8.28 3.55 7.60
C GLU A 32 8.38 4.41 6.33
N PRO A 33 9.57 4.76 5.81
CA PRO A 33 9.66 5.50 4.54
C PRO A 33 8.95 4.80 3.39
N THR A 34 9.07 3.48 3.28
CA THR A 34 8.41 2.71 2.21
C THR A 34 6.90 2.66 2.42
N ALA A 35 6.43 2.47 3.66
CA ALA A 35 5.00 2.49 3.97
C ALA A 35 4.37 3.87 3.66
N SER A 36 5.07 4.97 3.93
CA SER A 36 4.61 6.32 3.56
C SER A 36 4.53 6.54 2.05
N LYS A 37 5.48 6.00 1.28
CA LYS A 37 5.43 6.03 -0.20
C LYS A 37 4.22 5.26 -0.74
N ILE A 38 3.95 4.10 -0.17
CA ILE A 38 2.78 3.28 -0.52
C ILE A 38 1.49 4.02 -0.18
N TRP A 39 1.40 4.63 1.00
CA TRP A 39 0.25 5.46 1.39
C TRP A 39 -0.03 6.59 0.39
N ARG A 40 1.02 7.24 -0.11
CA ARG A 40 0.92 8.29 -1.14
C ARG A 40 0.58 7.78 -2.54
N GLY A 41 0.58 6.47 -2.75
CA GLY A 41 0.28 5.88 -4.06
C GLY A 41 1.45 5.94 -5.04
N GLU A 42 2.70 6.14 -4.58
CA GLU A 42 3.87 6.24 -5.48
C GLU A 42 4.09 5.00 -6.37
N TYR A 43 3.51 3.86 -5.99
CA TYR A 43 3.56 2.64 -6.79
C TYR A 43 2.57 2.61 -7.95
N GLU A 44 1.55 3.49 -7.94
CA GLU A 44 0.51 3.51 -8.98
C GLU A 44 1.07 3.90 -10.34
N ASP A 45 2.24 4.55 -10.36
CA ASP A 45 2.98 4.96 -11.56
C ASP A 45 4.03 3.92 -12.01
N PHE A 46 4.09 2.74 -11.39
CA PHE A 46 5.02 1.69 -11.79
C PHE A 46 4.45 0.85 -12.96
N GLU A 47 5.22 0.73 -14.03
CA GLU A 47 4.78 0.02 -15.26
C GLU A 47 5.05 -1.49 -15.23
N ASP A 48 6.02 -1.97 -14.42
CA ASP A 48 6.45 -3.38 -14.42
C ASP A 48 6.66 -3.93 -12.99
N PHE A 49 5.71 -4.71 -12.48
CA PHE A 49 5.88 -5.47 -11.23
C PHE A 49 6.38 -6.88 -11.53
N LYS A 50 7.64 -7.18 -11.19
CA LYS A 50 8.19 -8.55 -11.26
C LYS A 50 8.08 -9.25 -9.91
N ASP A 51 7.99 -10.58 -9.89
CA ASP A 51 7.77 -11.38 -8.67
C ASP A 51 8.86 -11.22 -7.58
N ASN A 52 10.05 -10.75 -7.98
CA ASN A 52 11.18 -10.45 -7.09
C ASN A 52 11.30 -8.96 -6.76
N ASP A 53 10.34 -8.13 -7.18
CA ASP A 53 10.37 -6.71 -6.89
C ASP A 53 9.98 -6.47 -5.43
N VAL A 54 10.84 -5.76 -4.72
CA VAL A 54 10.61 -5.26 -3.36
C VAL A 54 9.28 -4.50 -3.31
N ASN A 55 8.87 -3.85 -4.41
CA ASN A 55 7.58 -3.18 -4.52
C ASN A 55 6.39 -4.15 -4.40
N LEU A 56 6.40 -5.28 -5.12
CA LEU A 56 5.31 -6.26 -5.07
C LEU A 56 5.20 -6.92 -3.70
N SER A 57 6.33 -7.23 -3.06
CA SER A 57 6.35 -7.76 -1.69
C SER A 57 5.70 -6.78 -0.71
N ASN A 58 6.00 -5.48 -0.83
CA ASN A 58 5.38 -4.49 0.04
C ASN A 58 3.91 -4.22 -0.29
N LEU A 59 3.48 -4.34 -1.56
CA LEU A 59 2.06 -4.28 -1.93
C LEU A 59 1.28 -5.48 -1.39
N ARG A 60 1.86 -6.69 -1.36
CA ARG A 60 1.26 -7.85 -0.70
C ARG A 60 1.03 -7.59 0.79
N LYS A 61 1.98 -6.95 1.48
CA LYS A 61 1.81 -6.53 2.88
C LYS A 61 0.69 -5.49 3.03
N ALA A 62 0.66 -4.47 2.18
CA ALA A 62 -0.39 -3.44 2.20
C ALA A 62 -1.78 -4.03 1.95
N ALA A 63 -1.91 -4.95 0.99
CA ALA A 63 -3.15 -5.68 0.73
C ALA A 63 -3.62 -6.47 1.95
N ALA A 64 -2.70 -7.14 2.65
CA ALA A 64 -3.00 -7.85 3.89
C ALA A 64 -3.43 -6.91 5.02
N VAL A 65 -2.81 -5.74 5.15
CA VAL A 65 -3.21 -4.70 6.13
C VAL A 65 -4.62 -4.18 5.84
N LEU A 66 -4.93 -3.94 4.58
CA LEU A 66 -6.23 -3.42 4.12
C LEU A 66 -7.31 -4.49 3.95
N LYS A 67 -6.98 -5.77 4.20
CA LYS A 67 -7.89 -6.92 4.05
C LYS A 67 -8.46 -7.06 2.63
N VAL A 68 -7.63 -6.83 1.62
CA VAL A 68 -7.97 -6.96 0.19
C VAL A 68 -7.01 -7.92 -0.52
N GLY A 69 -7.37 -8.37 -1.72
CA GLY A 69 -6.45 -9.10 -2.60
C GLY A 69 -5.40 -8.17 -3.23
N THR A 70 -4.16 -8.63 -3.39
CA THR A 70 -3.06 -7.82 -3.96
C THR A 70 -3.38 -7.29 -5.36
N GLY A 71 -4.13 -8.02 -6.18
CA GLY A 71 -4.55 -7.57 -7.52
C GLY A 71 -5.39 -6.29 -7.53
N ILE A 72 -6.00 -5.90 -6.40
CA ILE A 72 -6.71 -4.61 -6.27
C ILE A 72 -5.74 -3.42 -6.20
N LEU A 73 -4.50 -3.67 -5.74
CA LEU A 73 -3.44 -2.68 -5.62
C LEU A 73 -2.49 -2.68 -6.82
N LEU A 74 -2.63 -3.60 -7.77
CA LEU A 74 -1.81 -3.55 -8.98
C LEU A 74 -2.40 -2.51 -9.94
N PRO A 75 -1.58 -1.60 -10.51
CA PRO A 75 -2.05 -0.72 -11.57
C PRO A 75 -2.51 -1.56 -12.78
N LYS A 76 -3.45 -1.00 -13.53
CA LYS A 76 -4.08 -1.66 -14.68
C LYS A 76 -3.37 -1.34 -15.97
#